data_AF-A0A6B3HYT4-F1
#
_entry.id   AF-A0A6B3HYT4-F1
#
_cell.length_a   1.000
_cell.length_b   1.000
_cell.length_c   1.000
_cell.angle_alpha   90.00
_cell.angle_beta   90.00
_cell.angle_gamma   90.00
#
_symmetry.space_group_name_H-M   'P 1'
#
loop_
_entity.id
_entity.type
_entity.pdbx_description
1 polymer ?
#
loop_
_entity_poly.entity_id
_entity_poly.type
_entity_poly.pdbx_seq_one_letter_code
_entity_poly.pdbx_strand_id
1 'polypeptide(L)'
;WCFDIPGEAGLQAAEETARLAVERRPEGLVSFGLGGPEIGVERPQFKPYFDRAIAEGLHSVPHAGETTGPQTIWDALTVLRAERIGHGTSSVQDPKLLEHLAEHRIALEVCPTSNIATRAVTDIELHPIREMVQAGVLVTVNSDDPPMFGTDLNNEYAVAARLLALDEQGIAGLAKNAVEASFLDPAGKRRLAEEIDTYTANWLRGPAR
;
A
#
# COMPACT_ATOMS: atom_id res chain seq x y z
N TRP A 1 5.47 -4.95 11.77
CA TRP A 1 4.04 -4.96 12.12
C TRP A 1 3.45 -3.58 11.90
N CYS A 2 2.25 -3.53 11.33
CA CYS A 2 1.36 -2.36 11.35
C CYS A 2 0.22 -2.67 12.31
N PHE A 3 -0.15 -1.73 13.18
CA PHE A 3 -1.39 -1.84 13.94
C PHE A 3 -2.45 -0.97 13.28
N ASP A 4 -3.53 -1.59 12.85
CA ASP A 4 -4.65 -0.90 12.20
C ASP A 4 -5.78 -0.66 13.18
N ILE A 5 -6.31 0.57 13.15
CA ILE A 5 -7.62 0.85 13.72
C ILE A 5 -8.68 0.11 12.88
N PRO A 6 -9.56 -0.71 13.48
CA PRO A 6 -10.77 -1.18 12.79
C PRO A 6 -11.78 -0.03 12.75
N GLY A 7 -11.85 0.67 11.62
CA GLY A 7 -12.58 1.95 11.52
C GLY A 7 -14.07 1.85 11.85
N GLU A 8 -14.71 0.74 11.48
CA GLU A 8 -16.12 0.43 11.73
C GLU A 8 -16.46 0.20 13.21
N ALA A 9 -15.45 -0.11 14.04
CA ALA A 9 -15.62 -0.25 15.49
C ALA A 9 -15.54 1.11 16.22
N GLY A 10 -15.30 2.20 15.48
CA GLY A 10 -15.39 3.57 15.96
C GLY A 10 -14.25 4.02 16.89
N LEU A 11 -14.43 5.20 17.48
CA LEU A 11 -13.38 5.90 18.22
C LEU A 11 -12.89 5.18 19.48
N GLN A 12 -13.72 4.34 20.09
CA GLN A 12 -13.29 3.54 21.24
C GLN A 12 -12.21 2.52 20.84
N ALA A 13 -12.38 1.87 19.68
CA ALA A 13 -11.36 0.97 19.15
C ALA A 13 -10.11 1.75 18.72
N ALA A 14 -10.28 2.94 18.14
CA ALA A 14 -9.17 3.82 17.80
C ALA A 14 -8.30 4.18 19.02
N GLU A 15 -8.93 4.53 20.14
CA GLU A 15 -8.22 4.82 21.39
C GLU A 15 -7.45 3.58 21.88
N GLU A 16 -8.08 2.42 21.91
CA GLU A 16 -7.42 1.20 22.40
C GLU A 16 -6.27 0.76 21.49
N THR A 17 -6.44 0.81 20.18
CA THR A 17 -5.37 0.50 19.21
C THR A 17 -4.19 1.46 19.37
N ALA A 18 -4.46 2.77 19.45
CA ALA A 18 -3.41 3.76 19.67
C ALA A 18 -2.74 3.59 21.03
N ARG A 19 -3.50 3.21 22.08
CA ARG A 19 -2.97 3.02 23.44
C ARG A 19 -2.02 1.83 23.47
N LEU A 20 -2.41 0.72 22.85
CA LEU A 20 -1.56 -0.46 22.73
C LEU A 20 -0.31 -0.15 21.90
N ALA A 21 -0.44 0.52 20.76
CA ALA A 21 0.69 0.89 19.92
C ALA A 21 1.73 1.74 20.67
N VAL A 22 1.26 2.74 21.43
CA VAL A 22 2.11 3.73 22.11
C VAL A 22 2.62 3.27 23.47
N GLU A 23 1.79 2.63 24.29
CA GLU A 23 2.20 2.24 25.64
C GLU A 23 2.94 0.90 25.68
N ARG A 24 2.65 -0.04 24.76
CA ARG A 24 3.30 -1.35 24.74
C ARG A 24 4.52 -1.41 23.84
N ARG A 25 4.54 -0.61 22.75
CA ARG A 25 5.62 -0.54 21.76
C ARG A 25 6.25 -1.91 21.46
N PRO A 26 5.45 -2.91 21.03
CA PRO A 26 5.98 -4.25 20.80
C PRO A 26 7.10 -4.21 19.76
N GLU A 27 8.10 -5.08 19.95
CA GLU A 27 9.22 -5.18 19.04
C GLU A 27 8.73 -5.44 17.60
N GLY A 28 9.25 -4.68 16.64
CA GLY A 28 8.88 -4.77 15.23
C GLY A 28 7.59 -4.06 14.84
N LEU A 29 6.91 -3.33 15.74
CA LEU A 29 5.89 -2.35 15.34
C LEU A 29 6.56 -1.14 14.68
N VAL A 30 6.24 -0.89 13.42
CA VAL A 30 6.87 0.16 12.59
C VAL A 30 5.89 1.20 12.12
N SER A 31 4.61 0.85 12.01
CA SER A 31 3.59 1.72 11.44
C SER A 31 2.25 1.58 12.14
N PHE A 32 1.41 2.59 11.93
CA PHE A 32 0.06 2.69 12.43
C PHE A 32 -0.86 3.01 11.25
N GLY A 33 -1.98 2.31 11.18
CA GLY A 33 -2.89 2.45 10.05
C GLY A 33 -4.36 2.40 10.49
N LEU A 34 -5.20 2.29 9.48
CA LEU A 34 -6.66 2.32 9.57
C LEU A 34 -7.16 1.40 8.48
N GLY A 35 -7.97 0.42 8.84
CA GLY A 35 -8.56 -0.54 7.90
C GLY A 35 -10.06 -0.68 8.13
N GLY A 36 -10.62 -1.72 7.53
CA GLY A 36 -12.06 -2.00 7.57
C GLY A 36 -12.86 -1.17 6.56
N PRO A 37 -14.21 -1.28 6.59
CA PRO A 37 -15.09 -0.60 5.65
C PRO A 37 -14.89 0.92 5.64
N GLU A 38 -14.69 1.47 4.45
CA GLU A 38 -14.42 2.90 4.27
C GLU A 38 -15.66 3.79 4.33
N ILE A 39 -16.81 3.25 3.91
CA ILE A 39 -18.05 4.01 3.76
C ILE A 39 -18.62 4.35 5.14
N GLY A 40 -18.87 5.64 5.38
CA GLY A 40 -19.38 6.13 6.67
C GLY A 40 -18.31 6.28 7.75
N VAL A 41 -17.04 6.06 7.40
CA VAL A 41 -15.89 6.15 8.32
C VAL A 41 -14.98 7.29 7.85
N GLU A 42 -15.34 8.52 8.21
CA GLU A 42 -14.59 9.73 7.82
C GLU A 42 -13.18 9.72 8.41
N ARG A 43 -12.14 9.85 7.59
CA ARG A 43 -10.72 9.76 8.03
C ARG A 43 -10.35 10.85 9.04
N PRO A 44 -10.81 12.10 8.91
CA PRO A 44 -10.44 13.17 9.83
C PRO A 44 -10.74 12.89 11.31
N GLN A 45 -11.74 12.06 11.63
CA GLN A 45 -12.07 11.72 13.02
C GLN A 45 -10.94 10.96 13.73
N PHE A 46 -10.06 10.29 12.99
CA PHE A 46 -8.96 9.51 13.54
C PHE A 46 -7.68 10.31 13.74
N LYS A 47 -7.68 11.60 13.37
CA LYS A 47 -6.50 12.48 13.47
C LYS A 47 -5.79 12.43 14.82
N PRO A 48 -6.48 12.53 15.98
CA PRO A 48 -5.78 12.55 17.27
C PRO A 48 -4.98 11.27 17.56
N TYR A 49 -5.42 10.12 17.04
CA TYR A 49 -4.78 8.83 17.25
C TYR A 49 -3.55 8.67 16.35
N PHE A 50 -3.68 9.08 15.08
CA PHE A 50 -2.54 9.15 14.16
C PHE A 50 -1.48 10.14 14.64
N ASP A 51 -1.88 11.34 15.08
CA ASP A 51 -0.96 12.33 15.66
C ASP A 51 -0.18 11.73 16.85
N ARG A 52 -0.87 10.97 17.72
CA ARG A 52 -0.26 10.30 18.87
C ARG A 52 0.73 9.21 18.46
N ALA A 53 0.37 8.37 17.49
CA ALA A 53 1.25 7.32 16.97
C ALA A 53 2.50 7.90 16.28
N ILE A 54 2.33 8.93 15.46
CA ILE A 54 3.42 9.63 14.76
C ILE A 54 4.37 10.31 15.75
N ALA A 55 3.84 10.89 16.83
CA ALA A 55 4.68 11.50 17.88
C ALA A 55 5.63 10.49 18.55
N GLU A 56 5.30 9.20 18.53
CA GLU A 56 6.12 8.11 19.06
C GLU A 56 7.07 7.48 18.02
N GLY A 57 7.06 8.00 16.79
CA GLY A 57 7.92 7.59 15.68
C GLY A 57 7.34 6.46 14.81
N LEU A 58 6.03 6.17 14.91
CA LEU A 58 5.39 5.23 13.99
C LEU A 58 5.06 5.91 12.66
N HIS A 59 5.23 5.17 11.57
CA HIS A 59 4.82 5.63 10.24
C HIS A 59 3.30 5.58 10.05
N SER A 60 2.75 6.48 9.24
CA SER A 60 1.31 6.55 8.95
C SER A 60 0.96 5.84 7.63
N VAL A 61 0.15 4.77 7.68
CA VAL A 61 -0.22 3.95 6.50
C VAL A 61 -1.71 3.54 6.48
N PRO A 62 -2.66 4.49 6.46
CA PRO A 62 -4.08 4.18 6.41
C PRO A 62 -4.52 3.57 5.06
N HIS A 63 -5.57 2.75 5.09
CA HIS A 63 -6.38 2.43 3.92
C HIS A 63 -7.20 3.65 3.51
N ALA A 64 -7.20 3.97 2.22
CA ALA A 64 -7.99 5.06 1.69
C ALA A 64 -8.32 4.86 0.21
N GLY A 65 -9.57 5.16 -0.14
CA GLY A 65 -10.03 5.22 -1.52
C GLY A 65 -10.14 3.84 -2.18
N GLU A 66 -10.28 2.77 -1.41
CA GLU A 66 -10.61 1.45 -1.96
C GLU A 66 -12.07 1.37 -2.40
N THR A 67 -12.99 1.76 -1.52
CA THR A 67 -14.46 1.70 -1.71
C THR A 67 -15.12 3.08 -1.62
N THR A 68 -14.31 4.13 -1.42
CA THR A 68 -14.70 5.54 -1.44
C THR A 68 -13.93 6.32 -2.49
N GLY A 69 -14.28 7.60 -2.69
CA GLY A 69 -13.67 8.46 -3.72
C GLY A 69 -12.32 9.08 -3.32
N PRO A 70 -11.70 9.86 -4.23
CA PRO A 70 -10.40 10.51 -4.03
C PRO A 70 -10.27 11.37 -2.77
N GLN A 71 -11.37 11.97 -2.30
CA GLN A 71 -11.35 12.83 -1.11
C GLN A 71 -10.83 12.09 0.13
N THR A 72 -11.17 10.80 0.27
CA THR A 72 -10.68 9.97 1.36
C THR A 72 -9.16 9.83 1.34
N ILE A 73 -8.57 9.74 0.14
CA ILE A 73 -7.12 9.67 -0.04
C ILE A 73 -6.52 11.03 0.33
N TRP A 74 -7.10 12.14 -0.11
CA TRP A 74 -6.68 13.48 0.31
C TRP A 74 -6.74 13.66 1.83
N ASP A 75 -7.77 13.18 2.50
CA ASP A 75 -7.89 13.25 3.96
C ASP A 75 -6.84 12.39 4.65
N ALA A 76 -6.56 11.19 4.13
CA ALA A 76 -5.47 10.35 4.62
C ALA A 76 -4.11 11.06 4.50
N LEU A 77 -3.83 11.69 3.35
CA LEU A 77 -2.61 12.44 3.10
C LEU A 77 -2.49 13.68 4.00
N THR A 78 -3.53 14.50 4.05
CA THR A 78 -3.45 15.85 4.65
C THR A 78 -3.80 15.86 6.14
N VAL A 79 -4.67 14.96 6.58
CA VAL A 79 -5.14 14.90 7.98
C VAL A 79 -4.41 13.81 8.74
N LEU A 80 -4.32 12.60 8.19
CA LEU A 80 -3.64 11.47 8.84
C LEU A 80 -2.14 11.41 8.54
N ARG A 81 -1.63 12.32 7.69
CA ARG A 81 -0.22 12.42 7.32
C ARG A 81 0.35 11.12 6.74
N ALA A 82 -0.47 10.43 5.95
CA ALA A 82 -0.10 9.16 5.34
C ALA A 82 1.20 9.27 4.53
N GLU A 83 2.10 8.31 4.76
CA GLU A 83 3.35 8.14 4.01
C GLU A 83 3.18 7.11 2.89
N ARG A 84 2.20 6.22 3.03
CA ARG A 84 1.69 5.29 2.01
C ARG A 84 0.19 5.13 2.16
N ILE A 85 -0.48 4.69 1.10
CA ILE A 85 -1.93 4.47 1.08
C ILE A 85 -2.23 3.01 0.78
N GLY A 86 -3.00 2.38 1.66
CA GLY A 86 -3.62 1.09 1.38
C GLY A 86 -4.61 1.23 0.22
N HIS A 87 -4.39 0.45 -0.84
CA HIS A 87 -5.15 0.46 -2.11
C HIS A 87 -5.03 1.74 -2.94
N GLY A 88 -5.82 2.79 -2.62
CA GLY A 88 -5.91 4.00 -3.44
C GLY A 88 -6.56 3.82 -4.81
N THR A 89 -7.43 2.81 -5.01
CA THR A 89 -8.03 2.47 -6.32
C THR A 89 -8.76 3.64 -6.96
N SER A 90 -9.44 4.49 -6.18
CA SER A 90 -10.17 5.65 -6.69
C SER A 90 -9.27 6.84 -7.06
N SER A 91 -7.96 6.79 -6.80
CA SER A 91 -7.03 7.89 -7.10
C SER A 91 -7.08 8.34 -8.56
N VAL A 92 -7.31 7.41 -9.49
CA VAL A 92 -7.38 7.67 -10.93
C VAL A 92 -8.54 8.55 -11.36
N GLN A 93 -9.52 8.77 -10.47
CA GLN A 93 -10.65 9.67 -10.71
C GLN A 93 -10.28 11.15 -10.50
N ASP A 94 -9.11 11.44 -9.91
CA ASP A 94 -8.60 12.78 -9.69
C ASP A 94 -7.16 12.92 -10.23
N PRO A 95 -6.99 13.56 -11.41
CA PRO A 95 -5.66 13.78 -12.00
C PRO A 95 -4.69 14.54 -11.10
N LYS A 96 -5.18 15.46 -10.25
CA LYS A 96 -4.31 16.21 -9.32
C LYS A 96 -3.78 15.33 -8.21
N LEU A 97 -4.59 14.37 -7.76
CA LEU A 97 -4.16 13.40 -6.78
C LEU A 97 -3.09 12.47 -7.37
N LEU A 98 -3.26 11.98 -8.60
CA LEU A 98 -2.22 11.18 -9.27
C LEU A 98 -0.90 11.95 -9.41
N GLU A 99 -0.97 13.22 -9.84
CA GLU A 99 0.20 14.09 -9.95
C GLU A 99 0.89 14.26 -8.59
N HIS A 100 0.12 14.54 -7.54
CA HIS A 100 0.65 14.69 -6.19
C HIS A 100 1.33 13.41 -5.67
N LEU A 101 0.68 12.25 -5.83
CA LEU A 101 1.22 10.95 -5.42
C LEU A 101 2.53 10.62 -6.16
N ALA A 102 2.59 10.88 -7.47
CA ALA A 102 3.79 10.66 -8.27
C ALA A 102 4.92 11.61 -7.90
N GLU A 103 4.65 12.91 -7.78
CA GLU A 103 5.62 13.95 -7.42
C GLU A 103 6.27 13.66 -6.06
N HIS A 104 5.46 13.29 -5.07
CA HIS A 104 5.91 13.06 -3.70
C HIS A 104 6.34 11.61 -3.45
N ARG A 105 6.28 10.76 -4.49
CA ARG A 105 6.60 9.32 -4.44
C ARG A 105 5.85 8.58 -3.33
N ILE A 106 4.59 8.95 -3.10
CA ILE A 106 3.73 8.31 -2.10
C ILE A 106 3.22 7.01 -2.68
N ALA A 107 3.55 5.90 -2.01
CA ALA A 107 3.23 4.58 -2.54
C ALA A 107 1.75 4.25 -2.40
N LEU A 108 1.18 3.66 -3.45
CA LEU A 108 -0.10 2.96 -3.40
C LEU A 108 0.15 1.46 -3.24
N GLU A 109 -0.39 0.87 -2.18
CA GLU A 109 -0.31 -0.55 -1.87
C GLU A 109 -1.45 -1.30 -2.56
N VAL A 110 -1.24 -1.69 -3.81
CA VAL A 110 -2.30 -2.20 -4.70
C VAL A 110 -2.50 -3.71 -4.49
N CYS A 111 -3.75 -4.15 -4.44
CA CYS A 111 -4.14 -5.53 -4.17
C CYS A 111 -5.15 -6.04 -5.23
N PRO A 112 -4.71 -6.39 -6.45
CA PRO A 112 -5.62 -6.61 -7.58
C PRO A 112 -6.71 -7.67 -7.35
N THR A 113 -6.36 -8.84 -6.78
CA THR A 113 -7.36 -9.88 -6.51
C THR A 113 -8.31 -9.50 -5.38
N SER A 114 -7.79 -8.84 -4.33
CA SER A 114 -8.63 -8.30 -3.25
C SER A 114 -9.65 -7.31 -3.80
N ASN A 115 -9.22 -6.36 -4.63
CA ASN A 115 -10.12 -5.33 -5.16
C ASN A 115 -11.26 -5.90 -6.03
N ILE A 116 -11.07 -7.05 -6.65
CA ILE A 116 -12.15 -7.80 -7.32
C ILE A 116 -13.07 -8.49 -6.29
N ALA A 117 -12.50 -9.17 -5.30
CA ALA A 117 -13.25 -9.88 -4.27
C ALA A 117 -14.10 -8.93 -3.40
N THR A 118 -13.59 -7.74 -3.07
CA THR A 118 -14.30 -6.68 -2.34
C THR A 118 -15.27 -5.90 -3.21
N ARG A 119 -15.25 -6.12 -4.54
CA ARG A 119 -16.02 -5.39 -5.57
C ARG A 119 -15.67 -3.89 -5.66
N ALA A 120 -14.51 -3.49 -5.13
CA ALA A 120 -13.92 -2.18 -5.37
C ALA A 120 -13.62 -1.96 -6.87
N VAL A 121 -13.28 -3.03 -7.56
CA VAL A 121 -13.12 -3.10 -9.02
C VAL A 121 -14.07 -4.18 -9.55
N THR A 122 -14.74 -3.91 -10.67
CA THR A 122 -15.74 -4.83 -11.23
C THR A 122 -15.17 -5.86 -12.18
N ASP A 123 -14.07 -5.52 -12.85
CA ASP A 123 -13.39 -6.35 -13.85
C ASP A 123 -11.89 -6.12 -13.72
N ILE A 124 -11.13 -7.20 -13.65
CA ILE A 124 -9.68 -7.16 -13.48
C ILE A 124 -8.99 -6.49 -14.67
N GLU A 125 -9.57 -6.55 -15.87
CA GLU A 125 -9.03 -5.86 -17.06
C GLU A 125 -9.18 -4.34 -16.98
N LEU A 126 -10.11 -3.85 -16.15
CA LEU A 126 -10.36 -2.44 -15.87
C LEU A 126 -9.69 -1.97 -14.57
N HIS A 127 -8.79 -2.77 -14.01
CA HIS A 127 -8.12 -2.42 -12.76
C HIS A 127 -7.27 -1.15 -12.92
N PRO A 128 -7.38 -0.15 -12.02
CA PRO A 128 -6.77 1.18 -12.16
C PRO A 128 -5.23 1.21 -12.07
N ILE A 129 -4.59 0.05 -11.93
CA ILE A 129 -3.13 -0.08 -11.74
C ILE A 129 -2.37 0.43 -12.97
N ARG A 130 -2.96 0.25 -14.16
CA ARG A 130 -2.34 0.71 -15.41
C ARG A 130 -2.29 2.23 -15.45
N GLU A 131 -3.37 2.90 -15.11
CA GLU A 131 -3.45 4.36 -15.05
C GLU A 131 -2.53 4.92 -13.96
N MET A 132 -2.47 4.28 -12.79
CA MET A 132 -1.53 4.66 -11.71
C MET A 132 -0.07 4.64 -12.20
N VAL A 133 0.36 3.52 -12.79
CA VAL A 133 1.73 3.36 -13.29
C VAL A 133 2.03 4.32 -14.45
N GLN A 134 1.07 4.52 -15.37
CA GLN A 134 1.22 5.49 -16.47
C GLN A 134 1.35 6.93 -15.98
N ALA A 135 0.70 7.28 -14.87
CA ALA A 135 0.84 8.57 -14.22
C ALA A 135 2.15 8.72 -13.41
N GLY A 136 2.98 7.68 -13.34
CA GLY A 136 4.25 7.69 -12.61
C GLY A 136 4.10 7.48 -11.10
N VAL A 137 2.93 7.04 -10.62
CA VAL A 137 2.70 6.73 -9.21
C VAL A 137 3.55 5.53 -8.80
N LEU A 138 4.18 5.61 -7.63
CA LEU A 138 4.90 4.49 -7.03
C LEU A 138 3.89 3.42 -6.58
N VAL A 139 3.83 2.30 -7.30
CA VAL A 139 2.91 1.19 -6.99
C VAL A 139 3.68 -0.01 -6.43
N THR A 140 3.14 -0.62 -5.39
CA THR A 140 3.51 -1.94 -4.90
C THR A 140 2.36 -2.93 -5.10
N VAL A 141 2.64 -4.22 -5.16
CA VAL A 141 1.63 -5.28 -5.35
C VAL A 141 1.63 -6.22 -4.16
N ASN A 142 0.44 -6.43 -3.58
CA ASN A 142 0.25 -7.11 -2.31
C ASN A 142 -0.98 -8.04 -2.37
N SER A 143 -1.03 -9.03 -1.48
CA SER A 143 -2.09 -10.05 -1.44
C SER A 143 -3.29 -9.70 -0.56
N ASP A 144 -3.15 -8.69 0.29
CA ASP A 144 -4.14 -8.30 1.30
C ASP A 144 -4.45 -9.45 2.28
N ASP A 145 -5.62 -10.11 2.16
CA ASP A 145 -6.03 -11.29 2.93
C ASP A 145 -5.94 -12.60 2.10
N PRO A 146 -4.73 -13.17 1.86
CA PRO A 146 -4.54 -14.27 0.91
C PRO A 146 -5.43 -15.50 1.14
N PRO A 147 -5.65 -16.01 2.37
CA PRO A 147 -6.57 -17.12 2.60
C PRO A 147 -8.03 -16.79 2.28
N MET A 148 -8.45 -15.54 2.46
CA MET A 148 -9.82 -15.10 2.21
C MET A 148 -10.10 -14.97 0.71
N PHE A 149 -9.12 -14.46 -0.04
CA PHE A 149 -9.25 -14.22 -1.48
C PHE A 149 -8.75 -15.37 -2.35
N GLY A 150 -8.20 -16.43 -1.75
CA GLY A 150 -7.70 -17.60 -2.47
C GLY A 150 -6.51 -17.28 -3.36
N THR A 151 -5.63 -16.37 -2.91
CA THR A 151 -4.46 -15.92 -3.65
C THR A 151 -3.18 -16.02 -2.80
N ASP A 152 -2.04 -15.74 -3.44
CA ASP A 152 -0.74 -15.56 -2.80
C ASP A 152 0.05 -14.48 -3.56
N LEU A 153 1.23 -14.09 -3.03
CA LEU A 153 2.02 -13.02 -3.64
C LEU A 153 2.50 -13.37 -5.06
N ASN A 154 2.77 -14.64 -5.37
CA ASN A 154 3.20 -15.03 -6.72
C ASN A 154 2.07 -14.84 -7.73
N ASN A 155 0.84 -15.20 -7.35
CA ASN A 155 -0.34 -14.99 -8.17
C ASN A 155 -0.60 -13.49 -8.38
N GLU A 156 -0.47 -12.65 -7.34
CA GLU A 156 -0.64 -11.19 -7.50
C GLU A 156 0.40 -10.59 -8.45
N TYR A 157 1.66 -11.02 -8.37
CA TYR A 157 2.69 -10.60 -9.31
C TYR A 157 2.43 -11.09 -10.74
N ALA A 158 1.89 -12.30 -10.92
CA ALA A 158 1.47 -12.80 -12.23
C ALA A 158 0.31 -11.98 -12.81
N VAL A 159 -0.67 -11.61 -11.99
CA VAL A 159 -1.77 -10.71 -12.37
C VAL A 159 -1.22 -9.33 -12.77
N ALA A 160 -0.37 -8.74 -11.94
CA ALA A 160 0.21 -7.43 -12.22
C ALA A 160 1.07 -7.44 -13.50
N ALA A 161 1.91 -8.47 -13.69
CA ALA A 161 2.72 -8.62 -14.90
C ALA A 161 1.85 -8.68 -16.16
N ARG A 162 0.72 -9.39 -16.11
CA ARG A 162 -0.24 -9.44 -17.22
C ARG A 162 -0.92 -8.10 -17.46
N LEU A 163 -1.41 -7.43 -16.42
CA LEU A 163 -2.14 -6.16 -16.54
C LEU A 163 -1.26 -5.01 -17.06
N LEU A 164 0.01 -5.01 -16.64
CA LEU A 164 1.01 -4.00 -16.97
C LEU A 164 1.93 -4.42 -18.14
N ALA A 165 1.71 -5.61 -18.73
CA ALA A 165 2.54 -6.18 -19.78
C ALA A 165 4.05 -6.19 -19.44
N LEU A 166 4.38 -6.58 -18.21
CA LEU A 166 5.76 -6.62 -17.70
C LEU A 166 6.47 -7.90 -18.14
N ASP A 167 7.73 -7.74 -18.47
CA ASP A 167 8.71 -8.83 -18.57
C ASP A 167 9.38 -9.07 -17.19
N GLU A 168 10.40 -9.93 -17.16
CA GLU A 168 11.13 -10.24 -15.93
C GLU A 168 11.83 -9.03 -15.31
N GLN A 169 12.27 -8.07 -16.14
CA GLN A 169 12.87 -6.82 -15.64
C GLN A 169 11.80 -5.90 -15.05
N GLY A 170 10.62 -5.83 -15.68
CA GLY A 170 9.47 -5.10 -15.16
C GLY A 170 8.99 -5.65 -13.82
N ILE A 171 8.92 -6.98 -13.67
CA ILE A 171 8.62 -7.66 -12.40
C ILE A 171 9.66 -7.29 -11.34
N ALA A 172 10.94 -7.32 -11.68
CA ALA A 172 12.02 -6.89 -10.77
C ALA A 172 11.90 -5.41 -10.40
N GLY A 173 11.50 -4.55 -11.33
CA GLY A 173 11.18 -3.15 -11.08
C GLY A 173 10.05 -2.99 -10.06
N LEU A 174 8.98 -3.75 -10.20
CA LEU A 174 7.85 -3.74 -9.26
C LEU A 174 8.26 -4.21 -7.85
N ALA A 175 9.11 -5.24 -7.76
CA ALA A 175 9.69 -5.67 -6.49
C ALA A 175 10.56 -4.56 -5.86
N LYS A 176 11.36 -3.85 -6.66
CA LYS A 176 12.17 -2.72 -6.19
C LYS A 176 11.32 -1.52 -5.76
N ASN A 177 10.15 -1.29 -6.35
CA ASN A 177 9.21 -0.29 -5.84
C ASN A 177 8.79 -0.61 -4.40
N ALA A 178 8.57 -1.89 -4.07
CA ALA A 178 8.25 -2.31 -2.71
C ALA A 178 9.40 -2.07 -1.74
N VAL A 179 10.65 -2.31 -2.17
CA VAL A 179 11.86 -1.97 -1.41
C VAL A 179 11.96 -0.46 -1.17
N GLU A 180 11.71 0.34 -2.21
CA GLU A 180 11.72 1.79 -2.11
C GLU A 180 10.66 2.32 -1.15
N ALA A 181 9.44 1.78 -1.23
CA ALA A 181 8.32 2.13 -0.36
C ALA A 181 8.48 1.59 1.08
N SER A 182 9.37 0.64 1.33
CA SER A 182 9.55 0.08 2.68
C SER A 182 10.05 1.12 3.69
N PHE A 183 9.83 0.86 4.98
CA PHE A 183 10.40 1.66 6.07
C PHE A 183 11.79 1.19 6.52
N LEU A 184 12.51 0.46 5.64
CA LEU A 184 13.90 0.11 5.90
C LEU A 184 14.81 1.34 5.81
N ASP A 185 15.93 1.28 6.53
CA ASP A 185 16.98 2.27 6.37
C ASP A 185 17.59 2.22 4.95
N PRO A 186 18.29 3.29 4.51
CA PRO A 186 18.86 3.34 3.16
C PRO A 186 19.84 2.21 2.83
N ALA A 187 20.56 1.66 3.82
CA ALA A 187 21.48 0.56 3.59
C ALA A 187 20.73 -0.75 3.36
N GLY A 188 19.67 -1.01 4.14
CA GLY A 188 18.75 -2.12 3.96
C GLY A 188 18.08 -2.10 2.60
N LYS A 189 17.60 -0.92 2.16
CA LYS A 189 17.02 -0.74 0.81
C LYS A 189 18.02 -1.04 -0.30
N ARG A 190 19.25 -0.48 -0.23
CA ARG A 190 20.30 -0.75 -1.22
C ARG A 190 20.61 -2.24 -1.33
N ARG A 191 20.81 -2.91 -0.20
CA ARG A 191 21.11 -4.35 -0.17
C ARG A 191 20.01 -5.17 -0.83
N LEU A 192 18.74 -4.95 -0.49
CA LEU A 192 17.63 -5.69 -1.10
C LEU A 192 17.48 -5.40 -2.60
N ALA A 193 17.69 -4.15 -3.02
CA ALA A 193 17.68 -3.81 -4.45
C ALA A 193 18.81 -4.53 -5.22
N GLU A 194 20.01 -4.59 -4.65
CA GLU A 194 21.17 -5.31 -5.22
C GLU A 194 20.92 -6.83 -5.26
N GLU A 195 20.28 -7.41 -4.24
CA GLU A 195 19.87 -8.81 -4.23
C GLU A 195 18.87 -9.12 -5.37
N ILE A 196 17.87 -8.25 -5.57
CA ILE A 196 16.91 -8.35 -6.67
C ILE A 196 17.65 -8.27 -8.02
N ASP A 197 18.51 -7.27 -8.21
CA ASP A 197 19.26 -7.09 -9.46
C ASP A 197 20.15 -8.31 -9.76
N THR A 198 20.79 -8.87 -8.72
CA THR A 198 21.62 -10.09 -8.84
C THR A 198 20.78 -11.29 -9.24
N TYR A 199 19.63 -11.50 -8.60
CA TYR A 199 18.73 -12.59 -8.93
C TYR A 199 18.21 -12.48 -10.36
N THR A 200 17.73 -11.31 -10.77
CA THR A 200 17.21 -11.05 -12.13
C THR A 200 18.30 -11.25 -13.18
N ALA A 201 19.52 -10.77 -12.94
CA ALA A 201 20.64 -10.97 -13.86
C ALA A 201 21.05 -12.45 -14.00
N ASN A 202 20.92 -13.25 -12.95
CA ASN A 202 21.18 -14.69 -13.00
C ASN A 202 20.07 -15.43 -13.72
N TRP A 203 18.81 -15.08 -13.46
CA TRP A 203 17.64 -15.64 -14.12
C TRP A 203 17.71 -15.46 -15.64
N LEU A 204 17.97 -14.23 -16.10
CA LEU A 204 18.04 -13.88 -17.53
C LEU A 204 19.21 -14.53 -18.27
N ARG A 205 20.29 -14.92 -17.56
CA ARG A 205 21.41 -15.65 -18.17
C ARG A 205 21.07 -17.11 -18.47
N GLY A 206 19.99 -17.65 -17.88
CA GLY A 206 19.64 -19.07 -17.95
C GLY A 206 20.62 -19.94 -17.15
N PRO A 207 20.36 -21.26 -17.04
CA PRO A 207 21.31 -22.16 -16.39
C PRO A 207 22.65 -22.14 -17.13
N ALA A 208 23.76 -22.11 -16.38
CA ALA A 208 25.08 -22.37 -16.95
C ALA A 208 25.03 -23.73 -17.64
N ARG A 209 25.18 -23.74 -18.97
CA ARG A 209 25.28 -24.97 -19.76
C ARG A 209 26.54 -25.75 -19.41
#